data_AF-A0A940J0J9-F1
#
_entry.id   AF-A0A940J0J9-F1
#
_cell.length_a   1.000
_cell.length_b   1.000
_cell.length_c   1.000
_cell.angle_alpha   90.00
_cell.angle_beta   90.00
_cell.angle_gamma   90.00
#
_symmetry.space_group_name_H-M   'P 1'
#
loop_
_entity.id
_entity.type
_entity.pdbx_description
1 polymer ?
#
loop_
_entity_poly.entity_id
_entity_poly.type
_entity_poly.pdbx_seq_one_letter_code
_entity_poly.pdbx_strand_id
1 'polypeptide(L)'
;MLLSLRHMCSGFGVDELSERQRSQFLLKWAKRSSFTWKEIIQHPKHGLGYEMMPARQIHPTPPEHLQQDKYMVFRHDGNQPVVGFKVGDVFHALWFEADYGDVYDHG
;
A
#
# COMPACT_ATOMS: atom_id res chain seq x y z
N MET A 1 6.65 10.14 8.07
CA MET A 1 5.94 8.90 7.76
C MET A 1 6.93 7.74 7.66
N LEU A 2 6.70 6.71 8.47
CA LEU A 2 7.52 5.49 8.51
C LEU A 2 6.86 4.36 7.71
N LEU A 3 7.67 3.46 7.14
CA LEU A 3 7.22 2.21 6.52
C LEU A 3 7.58 1.03 7.41
N SER A 4 6.62 0.15 7.63
CA SER A 4 6.86 -1.18 8.19
C SER A 4 6.47 -2.24 7.18
N LEU A 5 7.42 -3.13 6.89
CA LEU A 5 7.21 -4.32 6.07
C LEU A 5 7.03 -5.59 6.93
N ARG A 6 6.95 -5.44 8.26
CA ARG A 6 6.93 -6.55 9.21
C ARG A 6 5.75 -7.51 9.03
N HIS A 7 4.62 -7.00 8.52
CA HIS A 7 3.36 -7.72 8.43
C HIS A 7 2.98 -8.07 6.99
N MET A 8 3.92 -8.00 6.04
CA MET A 8 3.65 -8.42 4.68
C MET A 8 3.16 -9.87 4.66
N CYS A 9 2.06 -10.10 3.95
CA CYS A 9 1.51 -11.43 3.78
C CYS A 9 2.27 -12.18 2.68
N SER A 10 2.46 -13.49 2.86
CA SER A 10 3.12 -14.35 1.88
C SER A 10 2.37 -14.32 0.54
N GLY A 11 3.10 -14.28 -0.58
CA GLY A 11 2.53 -14.17 -1.92
C GLY A 11 2.24 -12.74 -2.38
N PHE A 12 2.41 -11.74 -1.50
CA PHE A 12 2.17 -10.33 -1.78
C PHE A 12 3.27 -9.43 -1.19
N GLY A 13 4.48 -9.97 -1.01
CA GLY A 13 5.63 -9.26 -0.51
C GLY A 13 6.37 -8.49 -1.61
N VAL A 14 7.55 -8.00 -1.23
CA VAL A 14 8.46 -7.34 -2.18
C VAL A 14 9.14 -8.33 -3.12
N ASP A 15 9.20 -9.62 -2.75
CA ASP A 15 9.88 -10.66 -3.52
C ASP A 15 9.10 -11.06 -4.78
N GLU A 16 7.78 -10.85 -4.76
CA GLU A 16 6.87 -11.10 -5.88
C GLU A 16 6.89 -9.97 -6.91
N LEU A 17 7.36 -8.77 -6.53
CA LEU A 17 7.51 -7.64 -7.44
C LEU A 17 8.71 -7.82 -8.37
N SER A 18 8.60 -7.35 -9.62
CA SER A 18 9.76 -7.17 -10.50
C SER A 18 10.71 -6.07 -10.00
N GLU A 19 11.96 -6.08 -10.49
CA GLU A 19 12.97 -5.07 -10.16
C GLU A 19 12.48 -3.63 -10.40
N ARG A 20 11.80 -3.41 -11.52
CA ARG A 20 11.20 -2.11 -11.86
C ARG A 20 10.18 -1.69 -10.82
N GLN A 21 9.27 -2.58 -10.43
CA GLN A 21 8.21 -2.29 -9.46
C GLN A 21 8.79 -1.94 -8.10
N ARG A 22 9.78 -2.71 -7.63
CA ARG A 22 10.50 -2.42 -6.37
C ARG A 22 11.16 -1.05 -6.41
N SER A 23 11.85 -0.73 -7.50
CA SER A 23 12.52 0.56 -7.70
C SER A 23 11.52 1.72 -7.69
N GLN A 24 10.43 1.62 -8.46
CA GLN A 24 9.39 2.66 -8.51
C GLN A 24 8.69 2.85 -7.16
N PHE A 25 8.40 1.75 -6.45
CA PHE A 25 7.88 1.81 -5.10
C PHE A 25 8.82 2.58 -4.17
N LEU A 26 10.10 2.19 -4.11
CA LEU A 26 11.08 2.82 -3.23
C LEU A 26 11.25 4.31 -3.52
N LEU A 27 11.36 4.70 -4.80
CA LEU A 27 11.48 6.10 -5.21
C LEU A 27 10.26 6.93 -4.81
N LYS A 28 9.05 6.40 -5.00
CA LYS A 28 7.83 7.09 -4.56
C LYS A 28 7.70 7.11 -3.05
N TRP A 29 8.08 6.04 -2.36
CA TRP A 29 8.03 5.99 -0.90
C TRP A 29 8.99 7.00 -0.27
N ALA A 30 10.22 7.10 -0.79
CA ALA A 30 11.18 8.11 -0.35
C ALA A 30 10.61 9.52 -0.46
N LYS A 31 9.95 9.85 -1.59
CA LYS A 31 9.23 11.13 -1.75
C LYS A 31 8.12 11.31 -0.71
N ARG A 32 7.33 10.27 -0.41
CA ARG A 32 6.27 10.38 0.62
C ARG A 32 6.83 10.56 2.03
N SER A 33 8.00 10.00 2.32
CA SER A 33 8.60 10.08 3.66
C SER A 33 8.99 11.51 4.07
N SER A 34 9.16 12.44 3.12
CA SER A 34 9.41 13.86 3.40
C SER A 34 8.15 14.65 3.77
N PHE A 35 6.97 14.01 3.76
CA PHE A 35 5.70 14.64 4.10
C PHE A 35 5.10 14.06 5.38
N THR A 36 4.33 14.89 6.07
CA THR A 36 3.42 14.48 7.14
C THR A 36 2.16 13.84 6.56
N TRP A 37 1.44 13.08 7.38
CA TRP A 37 0.14 12.53 6.99
C TRP A 37 -0.90 13.60 6.59
N LYS A 38 -0.82 14.80 7.19
CA LYS A 38 -1.71 15.93 6.87
C LYS A 38 -1.41 16.51 5.49
N GLU A 39 -0.17 16.43 5.03
CA GLU A 39 0.20 16.86 3.67
C GLU A 39 -0.13 15.76 2.66
N ILE A 40 0.15 14.49 2.97
CA ILE A 40 -0.14 13.35 2.09
C ILE A 40 -1.62 13.27 1.71
N ILE A 41 -2.55 13.54 2.64
CA ILE A 41 -3.99 13.49 2.35
C ILE A 41 -4.45 14.58 1.37
N GLN A 42 -3.67 15.64 1.18
CA GLN A 42 -3.96 16.72 0.22
C GLN A 42 -3.45 16.39 -1.19
N HIS A 43 -2.58 15.39 -1.35
CA HIS A 43 -2.09 14.98 -2.66
C HIS A 43 -3.12 14.12 -3.41
N PRO A 44 -3.12 14.17 -4.76
CA PRO A 44 -3.97 13.29 -5.57
C PRO A 44 -3.70 11.81 -5.30
N LYS A 45 -4.76 11.00 -5.24
CA LYS A 45 -4.69 9.55 -4.96
C LYS A 45 -3.86 8.74 -5.95
N HIS A 46 -3.80 9.15 -7.22
CA HIS A 46 -2.95 8.53 -8.25
C HIS A 46 -1.49 9.03 -8.21
N GLY A 47 -1.21 10.08 -7.42
CA GLY A 47 0.11 10.66 -7.22
C GLY A 47 0.78 10.14 -5.94
N LEU A 48 0.93 11.03 -4.95
CA LEU A 48 1.52 10.70 -3.65
C LEU A 48 0.48 10.38 -2.57
N GLY A 49 -0.78 10.74 -2.79
CA GLY A 49 -1.88 10.46 -1.87
C GLY A 49 -2.27 8.98 -1.82
N TYR A 50 -3.31 8.70 -1.05
CA TYR A 50 -3.90 7.36 -0.91
C TYR A 50 -5.42 7.43 -1.04
N GLU A 51 -6.02 6.26 -1.21
CA GLU A 51 -7.45 6.06 -1.04
C GLU A 51 -7.74 5.07 0.10
N MET A 52 -8.93 5.16 0.69
CA MET A 52 -9.40 4.22 1.70
C MET A 52 -10.31 3.20 1.04
N MET A 53 -9.96 1.92 1.14
CA MET A 53 -10.68 0.82 0.52
C MET A 53 -11.37 -0.05 1.59
N PRO A 54 -12.69 -0.25 1.52
CA PRO A 54 -13.40 -1.22 2.36
C PRO A 54 -12.78 -2.61 2.31
N ALA A 55 -12.65 -3.28 3.45
CA ALA A 55 -12.08 -4.62 3.54
C ALA A 55 -12.77 -5.64 2.63
N ARG A 56 -14.09 -5.51 2.44
CA ARG A 56 -14.88 -6.36 1.53
C ARG A 56 -14.45 -6.30 0.05
N GLN A 57 -13.66 -5.29 -0.35
CA GLN A 57 -13.13 -5.17 -1.71
C GLN A 57 -11.73 -5.76 -1.84
N ILE A 58 -11.05 -6.06 -0.73
CA ILE A 58 -9.71 -6.65 -0.74
C ILE A 58 -9.86 -8.17 -0.80
N HIS A 59 -9.23 -8.79 -1.80
CA HIS A 59 -9.24 -10.25 -2.00
C HIS A 59 -8.47 -11.01 -0.90
N PRO A 60 -7.19 -10.66 -0.59
CA PRO A 60 -6.47 -11.37 0.45
C PRO A 60 -6.96 -11.03 1.85
N THR A 61 -7.09 -12.06 2.69
CA THR A 61 -7.47 -11.90 4.09
C THR A 61 -6.22 -11.81 4.97
N PRO A 62 -6.06 -10.78 5.81
CA PRO A 62 -4.92 -10.71 6.72
C PRO A 62 -5.13 -11.61 7.94
N PRO A 63 -4.06 -11.87 8.72
CA PRO A 63 -4.19 -12.43 10.06
C PRO A 63 -5.23 -11.67 10.90
N GLU A 64 -6.00 -12.40 11.73
CA GLU A 64 -7.15 -11.86 12.49
C GLU A 64 -6.80 -10.59 13.28
N HIS A 65 -5.67 -10.59 13.98
CA HIS A 65 -5.19 -9.45 14.78
C HIS A 65 -4.80 -8.20 13.97
N LEU A 66 -4.74 -8.29 12.64
CA LEU A 66 -4.42 -7.18 11.73
C LEU A 66 -5.64 -6.73 10.92
N GLN A 67 -6.80 -7.37 11.08
CA GLN A 67 -8.02 -7.02 10.36
C GLN A 67 -8.45 -5.58 10.65
N GLN A 68 -8.82 -4.87 9.58
CA GLN A 68 -9.36 -3.51 9.61
C GLN A 68 -10.67 -3.46 8.82
N ASP A 69 -11.55 -2.51 9.14
CA ASP A 69 -12.76 -2.25 8.34
C ASP A 69 -12.42 -1.66 6.96
N LYS A 70 -11.33 -0.89 6.89
CA LYS A 70 -10.82 -0.23 5.69
C LYS A 70 -9.30 -0.23 5.68
N TYR A 71 -8.72 -0.38 4.51
CA TYR A 71 -7.28 -0.30 4.28
C TYR A 71 -6.91 0.95 3.49
N MET A 72 -5.68 1.40 3.68
CA MET A 72 -5.06 2.48 2.93
C MET A 72 -4.37 1.91 1.69
N VAL A 73 -4.61 2.54 0.54
CA VAL A 73 -4.10 2.11 -0.76
C VAL A 73 -3.24 3.21 -1.36
N PHE A 74 -1.94 2.95 -1.54
CA PHE A 74 -1.01 3.85 -2.22
C PHE A 74 -0.62 3.29 -3.58
N ARG A 75 -0.61 4.14 -4.62
CA ARG A 75 -0.21 3.75 -5.98
C ARG A 75 1.29 3.99 -6.22
N HIS A 76 1.99 3.10 -6.92
CA HIS A 76 3.40 3.34 -7.29
C HIS A 76 3.71 3.28 -8.80
N ASP A 77 3.62 2.12 -9.47
CA ASP A 77 3.95 1.99 -10.90
C ASP A 77 2.66 1.76 -11.69
N GLY A 78 2.29 2.67 -12.60
CA GLY A 78 1.19 2.44 -13.55
C GLY A 78 -0.19 2.06 -12.97
N ASN A 79 -0.47 2.36 -11.68
CA ASN A 79 -1.62 1.96 -10.83
C ASN A 79 -1.40 0.80 -9.86
N GLN A 80 -0.24 0.16 -9.80
CA GLN A 80 -0.04 -0.92 -8.84
C GLN A 80 -0.11 -0.41 -7.39
N PRO A 81 -1.03 -0.96 -6.57
CA PRO A 81 -1.22 -0.60 -5.19
C PRO A 81 -0.25 -1.33 -4.26
N VAL A 82 0.16 -0.61 -3.22
CA VAL A 82 0.50 -1.21 -1.93
C VAL A 82 -0.65 -0.91 -0.97
N VAL A 83 -1.13 -1.95 -0.31
CA VAL A 83 -2.28 -1.92 0.60
C VAL A 83 -1.81 -2.22 2.01
N GLY A 84 -2.33 -1.46 2.97
CA GLY A 84 -1.94 -1.58 4.37
C GLY A 84 -2.79 -0.73 5.28
N PHE A 85 -2.30 -0.46 6.48
CA PHE A 85 -2.99 0.40 7.44
C PHE A 85 -2.01 1.26 8.21
N LYS A 86 -2.52 2.29 8.87
CA LYS A 86 -1.70 3.24 9.64
C LYS A 86 -1.91 3.06 11.13
N VAL A 87 -0.81 3.04 11.88
CA VAL A 87 -0.80 3.15 13.34
C VAL A 87 0.20 4.24 13.73
N GLY A 88 -0.27 5.30 14.38
CA GLY A 88 0.59 6.45 14.70
C GLY A 88 1.16 7.10 13.43
N ASP A 89 2.48 7.19 13.30
CA ASP A 89 3.15 7.68 12.08
C ASP A 89 3.60 6.55 11.11
N VAL A 90 3.31 5.29 11.45
CA VAL A 90 3.77 4.12 10.71
C VAL A 90 2.69 3.64 9.76
N PHE A 91 3.06 3.46 8.49
CA PHE A 91 2.29 2.67 7.53
C PHE A 91 2.79 1.23 7.56
N HIS A 92 1.91 0.31 7.93
CA HIS A 92 2.16 -1.12 7.90
C HIS A 92 1.66 -1.67 6.57
N ALA A 93 2.59 -1.97 5.66
CA ALA A 93 2.27 -2.60 4.38
C ALA A 93 1.93 -4.08 4.61
N LEU A 94 0.82 -4.51 4.01
CA LEU A 94 0.34 -5.89 4.07
C LEU A 94 0.47 -6.60 2.72
N TRP A 95 0.07 -5.92 1.64
CA TRP A 95 0.04 -6.51 0.31
C TRP A 95 0.59 -5.54 -0.73
N PHE A 96 1.53 -6.02 -1.52
CA PHE A 96 1.97 -5.41 -2.76
C PHE A 96 1.34 -6.17 -3.91
N GLU A 97 0.69 -5.45 -4.82
CA GLU A 97 0.15 -6.05 -6.02
C GLU A 97 1.26 -6.20 -7.07
N ALA A 98 1.67 -7.45 -7.31
CA ALA A 98 2.60 -7.78 -8.37
C ALA A 98 1.89 -7.78 -9.74
N ASP A 99 0.77 -8.51 -9.83
CA ASP A 99 -0.06 -8.59 -11.03
C ASP A 99 -1.42 -7.89 -10.83
N TYR A 100 -1.89 -7.24 -11.89
CA TYR A 100 -3.06 -6.38 -11.82
C TYR A 100 -4.34 -7.16 -11.45
N GLY A 101 -4.98 -6.76 -10.35
CA GLY A 101 -6.23 -7.37 -9.86
C GLY A 101 -6.04 -8.39 -8.73
N ASP A 102 -4.80 -8.74 -8.38
CA ASP A 102 -4.54 -9.74 -7.35
C ASP A 102 -5.02 -9.30 -5.96
N VAL A 103 -4.93 -7.99 -5.68
CA VAL A 103 -5.30 -7.47 -4.35
C VAL A 103 -6.75 -7.00 -4.30
N TYR A 104 -7.27 -6.41 -5.38
CA TYR A 104 -8.67 -6.04 -5.54
C TYR A 104 -9.00 -5.68 -7.00
N ASP A 105 -10.29 -5.71 -7.34
CA ASP A 105 -10.77 -5.25 -8.65
C ASP A 105 -10.62 -3.73 -8.82
N HIS A 106 -9.84 -3.31 -9.81
CA HIS A 106 -9.52 -1.90 -10.07
C HIS A 106 -10.65 -1.08 -10.72
N GLY A 107 -11.81 -1.70 -10.98
CA GLY A 107 -12.97 -1.09 -11.62
C GLY A 107 -13.01 -1.23 -13.13
#